data_AF-A0A1H8J3Z4-F1
#
_entry.id   AF-A0A1H8J3Z4-F1
#
_cell.length_a   1.000
_cell.length_b   1.000
_cell.length_c   1.000
_cell.angle_alpha   90.00
_cell.angle_beta   90.00
_cell.angle_gamma   90.00
#
_symmetry.space_group_name_H-M   'P 1'
#
loop_
_entity.id
_entity.type
_entity.pdbx_description
1 polymer ?
#
loop_
_entity_poly.entity_id
_entity_poly.type
_entity_poly.pdbx_seq_one_letter_code
_entity_poly.pdbx_strand_id
1 'polypeptide(L)'
;MGQTRDYVDGIEYAGGTMELITTEEGRILRSGSTYTYEYYLRDHLGNNRVGFSQGTNVTTPNFTADFYPFGLQYQQYKRPGNPKNNYLLC
;
A
#
# COMPACT_ATOMS: atom_id res chain seq x y z
N MET A 1 -0.42 -22.43 7.52
CA MET A 1 -1.30 -22.77 6.38
C MET A 1 -1.26 -21.60 5.42
N GLY A 2 -0.96 -21.83 4.15
CA GLY A 2 -0.98 -20.77 3.14
C GLY A 2 -2.42 -20.39 2.83
N GLN A 3 -2.74 -19.11 2.89
CA GLN A 3 -4.01 -18.58 2.39
C GLN A 3 -3.82 -18.28 0.89
N THR A 4 -4.79 -18.66 0.05
CA THR A 4 -4.81 -18.26 -1.36
C THR A 4 -5.02 -16.75 -1.45
N ARG A 5 -4.24 -16.06 -2.30
CA ARG A 5 -4.43 -14.66 -2.63
C ARG A 5 -4.94 -14.54 -4.05
N ASP A 6 -6.10 -13.92 -4.21
CA ASP A 6 -6.74 -13.71 -5.52
C ASP A 6 -6.69 -12.22 -5.89
N TYR A 7 -6.39 -11.95 -7.16
CA TYR A 7 -6.29 -10.60 -7.70
C TYR A 7 -7.34 -10.44 -8.81
N VAL A 8 -8.32 -9.58 -8.58
CA VAL A 8 -9.45 -9.36 -9.50
C VAL A 8 -9.65 -7.86 -9.68
N ASP A 9 -9.35 -7.35 -10.86
CA ASP A 9 -9.61 -5.95 -11.26
C ASP A 9 -9.13 -4.90 -10.24
N GLY A 10 -7.88 -5.04 -9.78
CA GLY A 10 -7.30 -4.15 -8.77
C GLY A 10 -7.74 -4.41 -7.33
N ILE A 11 -8.56 -5.43 -7.08
CA ILE A 11 -8.95 -5.87 -5.75
C ILE A 11 -8.20 -7.13 -5.37
N GLU A 12 -7.67 -7.13 -4.16
CA GLU A 12 -6.95 -8.24 -3.57
C GLU A 12 -7.79 -8.91 -2.48
N TYR A 13 -7.88 -10.22 -2.58
CA TYR A 13 -8.59 -11.08 -1.64
C TYR A 13 -7.61 -12.05 -0.99
N ALA A 14 -7.77 -12.31 0.31
CA ALA A 14 -7.11 -13.41 1.01
C ALA A 14 -8.16 -14.38 1.54
N GLY A 15 -8.11 -15.64 1.09
CA GLY A 15 -9.09 -16.65 1.49
C GLY A 15 -10.55 -16.25 1.21
N GLY A 16 -10.79 -15.60 0.05
CA GLY A 16 -12.12 -15.12 -0.35
C GLY A 16 -12.59 -13.83 0.35
N THR A 17 -11.78 -13.25 1.23
CA THR A 17 -12.10 -12.00 1.92
C THR A 17 -11.33 -10.83 1.30
N MET A 18 -12.03 -9.75 0.92
CA MET A 18 -11.38 -8.54 0.40
C MET A 18 -10.50 -7.89 1.47
N GLU A 19 -9.22 -7.66 1.15
CA GLU A 19 -8.23 -7.02 2.01
C GLU A 19 -7.79 -5.64 1.50
N LEU A 20 -7.64 -5.50 0.18
CA LEU A 20 -7.06 -4.30 -0.43
C LEU A 20 -7.73 -3.99 -1.77
N ILE A 21 -7.95 -2.70 -2.03
CA ILE A 21 -8.39 -2.19 -3.34
C ILE A 21 -7.35 -1.18 -3.80
N THR A 22 -6.81 -1.33 -5.00
CA THR A 22 -5.93 -0.33 -5.62
C THR A 22 -6.75 0.79 -6.25
N THR A 23 -6.30 2.03 -6.11
CA THR A 23 -6.91 3.20 -6.76
C THR A 23 -5.85 3.97 -7.55
N GLU A 24 -6.27 4.91 -8.39
CA GLU A 24 -5.34 5.70 -9.22
C GLU A 24 -4.35 6.51 -8.38
N GLU A 25 -4.73 6.94 -7.18
CA GLU A 25 -3.92 7.77 -6.29
C GLU A 25 -3.36 7.00 -5.08
N GLY A 26 -3.69 5.71 -4.91
CA GLY A 26 -3.48 5.06 -3.63
C GLY A 26 -4.02 3.65 -3.51
N ARG A 27 -4.51 3.33 -2.30
CA ARG A 27 -5.22 2.09 -2.00
C ARG A 27 -6.21 2.27 -0.87
N ILE A 28 -7.15 1.34 -0.78
CA ILE A 28 -8.06 1.19 0.34
C ILE A 28 -7.69 -0.11 1.05
N LEU A 29 -7.49 -0.04 2.36
CA LEU A 29 -7.22 -1.19 3.20
C LEU A 29 -8.46 -1.52 4.02
N ARG A 30 -8.89 -2.79 4.00
CA ARG A 30 -9.99 -3.27 4.82
C ARG A 30 -9.46 -3.97 6.07
N SER A 31 -9.98 -3.58 7.23
CA SER A 31 -9.75 -4.24 8.51
C SER A 31 -11.08 -4.42 9.24
N GLY A 32 -11.63 -5.64 9.18
CA GLY A 32 -12.98 -5.93 9.68
C GLY A 32 -14.06 -5.17 8.90
N SER A 33 -14.77 -4.25 9.58
CA SER A 33 -15.76 -3.34 8.97
C SER A 33 -15.19 -1.97 8.62
N THR A 34 -13.92 -1.71 8.95
CA THR A 34 -13.28 -0.40 8.75
C THR A 34 -12.52 -0.38 7.43
N TYR A 35 -12.65 0.73 6.70
CA TYR A 35 -11.92 1.02 5.48
C TYR A 35 -10.99 2.22 5.71
N THR A 36 -9.71 2.02 5.43
CA THR A 36 -8.69 3.07 5.53
C THR A 36 -8.21 3.42 4.14
N TYR A 37 -8.42 4.67 3.74
CA TYR A 37 -7.90 5.21 2.49
C TYR A 37 -6.45 5.63 2.70
N GLU A 38 -5.54 5.15 1.85
CA GLU A 38 -4.15 5.55 1.81
C GLU A 38 -3.81 6.18 0.47
N TYR A 39 -3.19 7.35 0.51
CA TYR A 39 -2.74 8.08 -0.68
C TYR A 39 -1.23 7.97 -0.84
N TYR A 40 -0.75 7.86 -2.08
CA TYR A 40 0.66 7.75 -2.39
C TYR A 40 1.26 9.08 -2.84
N LEU A 41 2.45 9.40 -2.33
CA LEU A 41 3.35 10.32 -3.00
C LEU A 41 4.29 9.51 -3.90
N ARG A 42 4.26 9.86 -5.19
CA ARG A 42 5.09 9.25 -6.22
C ARG A 42 6.27 10.14 -6.55
N ASP A 43 7.39 9.52 -6.91
CA ASP A 43 8.50 10.24 -7.52
C ASP A 43 8.25 10.50 -9.02
N HIS A 44 9.19 11.20 -9.66
CA HIS A 44 9.11 11.55 -11.08
C HIS A 44 9.13 10.34 -12.04
N LEU A 45 9.46 9.15 -11.54
CA LEU A 45 9.46 7.90 -12.30
C LEU A 45 8.22 7.06 -12.02
N GLY A 46 7.25 7.58 -11.25
CA GLY A 46 6.01 6.89 -10.90
C GLY A 46 6.12 5.97 -9.68
N ASN A 47 7.29 5.82 -9.06
CA ASN A 47 7.45 4.93 -7.92
C ASN A 47 6.77 5.49 -6.67
N ASN A 48 6.00 4.67 -5.97
CA ASN A 48 5.40 5.02 -4.69
C ASN A 48 6.48 5.13 -3.61
N ARG A 49 6.75 6.35 -3.13
CA ARG A 49 7.78 6.63 -2.10
C ARG A 49 7.21 6.70 -0.71
N VAL A 50 6.02 7.28 -0.55
CA VAL A 50 5.41 7.51 0.75
C VAL A 50 3.91 7.25 0.67
N GLY A 51 3.33 6.66 1.71
CA GLY A 51 1.88 6.52 1.85
C GLY A 51 1.36 7.21 3.10
N PHE A 52 0.19 7.84 2.99
CA PHE A 52 -0.50 8.48 4.12
C PHE A 52 -1.93 8.00 4.22
N SER A 53 -2.36 7.60 5.42
CA SER A 53 -3.79 7.37 5.67
C SER A 53 -4.57 8.68 5.79
N GLN A 54 -5.79 8.67 5.28
CA GLN A 54 -6.80 9.67 5.59
C GLN A 54 -7.13 9.63 7.10
N GLY A 55 -7.33 10.80 7.72
CA GLY A 55 -7.82 10.92 9.10
C GLY A 55 -7.02 11.90 9.96
N THR A 56 -7.16 11.82 11.27
CA THR A 56 -6.40 12.65 12.21
C THR A 56 -4.97 12.13 12.37
N ASN A 57 -3.96 12.98 12.13
CA ASN A 57 -2.50 12.69 12.07
C ASN A 57 -1.94 12.25 10.70
N VAL A 58 -2.39 12.88 9.60
CA VAL A 58 -1.82 12.70 8.24
C VAL A 58 -0.34 13.10 8.14
N THR A 59 0.25 13.70 9.18
CA THR A 59 1.65 14.14 9.20
C THR A 59 2.66 13.00 9.30
N THR A 60 2.23 11.79 9.67
CA THR A 60 3.13 10.63 9.80
C THR A 60 2.88 9.64 8.66
N PRO A 61 3.92 9.26 7.90
CA PRO A 61 3.76 8.30 6.82
C PRO A 61 3.42 6.90 7.37
N ASN A 62 2.48 6.24 6.71
CA ASN A 62 2.11 4.85 6.96
C ASN A 62 3.14 3.88 6.40
N PHE A 63 3.77 4.24 5.29
CA PHE A 63 4.97 3.58 4.80
C PHE A 63 5.86 4.59 4.10
N THR A 64 7.16 4.30 4.07
CA THR A 64 8.11 4.94 3.16
C THR A 64 8.90 3.85 2.46
N ALA A 65 9.30 4.09 1.22
CA ALA A 65 10.12 3.19 0.43
C ALA A 65 11.17 3.99 -0.34
N ASP A 66 12.43 3.70 -0.06
CA ASP A 66 13.59 4.24 -0.74
C ASP A 66 14.17 3.18 -1.68
N PHE A 67 14.59 3.63 -2.85
CA PHE A 67 15.11 2.81 -3.94
C PHE A 67 16.46 3.38 -4.39
N TYR A 68 17.42 2.50 -4.62
CA TYR A 68 18.64 2.79 -5.36
C TYR A 68 18.33 3.09 -6.84
N PRO A 69 19.30 3.63 -7.60
CA PRO A 69 19.22 3.64 -9.05
C PRO A 69 18.86 2.24 -9.59
N PHE A 70 18.03 2.20 -10.64
CA PHE A 70 17.51 0.96 -11.25
C PHE A 70 16.53 0.15 -10.40
N GLY A 71 15.96 0.74 -9.34
CA GLY A 71 14.75 0.20 -8.69
C GLY A 71 14.98 -0.83 -7.57
N LEU A 72 16.23 -1.09 -7.18
CA LEU A 72 16.50 -1.95 -6.02
C LEU A 72 16.05 -1.25 -4.74
N GLN A 73 15.14 -1.88 -3.99
CA GLN A 73 14.67 -1.34 -2.71
C GLN A 73 15.81 -1.26 -1.69
N TYR A 74 16.07 -0.08 -1.18
CA TYR A 74 17.07 0.19 -0.14
C TYR A 74 16.48 0.02 1.25
N GLN A 75 15.54 0.89 1.60
CA GLN A 75 14.94 0.94 2.92
C GLN A 75 13.42 1.05 2.78
N GLN A 76 12.71 0.33 3.63
CA GLN A 76 11.27 0.49 3.74
C GLN A 76 10.88 0.62 5.20
N TYR A 77 10.17 1.70 5.50
CA TYR A 77 9.43 1.84 6.73
C TYR A 77 7.99 1.40 6.50
N LYS A 78 7.42 0.70 7.47
CA LYS A 78 5.98 0.49 7.57
C LYS A 78 5.53 0.76 8.99
N ARG A 79 4.43 1.47 9.13
CA ARG A 79 3.77 1.67 10.41
C ARG A 79 3.23 0.31 10.90
N PRO A 80 3.35 -0.03 12.20
CA PRO A 80 2.81 -1.27 12.74
C PRO A 80 1.33 -1.45 12.40
N GLY A 81 0.94 -2.65 11.97
CA GLY A 81 -0.42 -2.96 11.51
C GLY A 81 -0.70 -2.57 10.05
N ASN A 82 0.21 -1.85 9.39
CA ASN A 82 0.09 -1.56 7.96
C ASN A 82 0.69 -2.71 7.11
N PRO A 83 -0.03 -3.20 6.09
CA PRO A 83 0.50 -4.22 5.20
C PRO A 83 1.65 -3.65 4.36
N LYS A 84 2.67 -4.48 4.12
CA LYS A 84 3.80 -4.11 3.25
C LYS A 84 3.24 -3.70 1.88
N ASN A 85 3.66 -2.54 1.39
CA ASN A 85 3.40 -2.21 -0.01
C ASN A 85 4.34 -3.06 -0.87
N ASN A 86 3.78 -4.01 -1.60
CA ASN A 86 4.51 -4.87 -2.55
C ASN A 86 4.43 -4.33 -3.99
N TYR A 87 3.70 -3.24 -4.20
CA TYR A 87 3.39 -2.72 -5.53
C TYR A 87 4.17 -1.45 -5.81
N LEU A 88 5.07 -1.55 -6.79
CA LEU A 88 5.56 -0.41 -7.54
C LEU A 88 4.54 -0.17 -8.65
N LEU A 89 4.00 1.06 -8.76
CA LEU A 89 3.21 1.39 -9.94
C LEU A 89 4.19 1.66 -11.08
N CYS A 90 3.91 1.01 -12.23
CA CYS A 90 4.49 1.32 -13.53
C CYS A 90 3.65 2.44 -14.15
#